data_AF-A0A7D5LEZ0-F1
#
_entry.id   AF-A0A7D5LEZ0-F1
#
_cell.length_a   1.000
_cell.length_b   1.000
_cell.length_c   1.000
_cell.angle_alpha   90.00
_cell.angle_beta   90.00
_cell.angle_gamma   90.00
#
_symmetry.space_group_name_H-M   'P 1'
#
loop_
_entity.id
_entity.type
_entity.pdbx_description
1 polymer ?
#
loop_
_entity_poly.entity_id
_entity_poly.type
_entity_poly.pdbx_seq_one_letter_code
_entity_poly.pdbx_strand_id
1 'polypeptide(L)'
;MLNQFNTSLWGDEAFSAVLSKNQPLEIIKIIIRDTSPPLYNLTLHFWYQIFGISEVSIRALSFTYFVITIFFVYLIAKLLWGKKTGIISAILTFLNPFFFTYAFEGRMYSILALGVTSSTYFFLKLIKREEKKKKESSLALVVAYALSVDWALYSHHFAIFAVFLQALWMIFEFLFGNRAGAKKVFRGLVIAAILYLPWVYPLYLQTKMVTGGFWLGKPTLIDLRNLIYEYLAEGIKNPVIKLTFVNKTLGQIALYLIFAILILRKWHKEIKKSFFILSFFIFPIIITWVISQKMQSIFFNRYLLYTIPAAMILVSSNRRKISTAIIIAVIILFGIIDYNYFFHPTKKPFSELANYVKETKTKDNFLINWNSSAHHLWESKFYGLEAPIYNPSESLPYYVGTAQMTKDDVIKEIPNAKRIGVITSGSEDEIKIKNYSIDEVKKFGELKVVWLKKK
;
A
#
# COMPACT_ATOMS: atom_id res chain seq x y z
N MET A 1 16.29 18.70 -6.12
CA MET A 1 16.09 18.43 -4.67
C MET A 1 15.55 17.01 -4.52
N LEU A 2 16.08 16.24 -3.57
CA LEU A 2 15.60 14.90 -3.24
C LEU A 2 14.20 14.99 -2.59
N ASN A 3 13.28 14.12 -2.98
CA ASN A 3 11.94 14.01 -2.43
C ASN A 3 11.39 12.58 -2.62
N GLN A 4 10.14 12.35 -2.22
CA GLN A 4 9.53 11.02 -2.32
C GLN A 4 9.38 10.48 -3.75
N PHE A 5 9.35 11.32 -4.78
CA PHE A 5 9.31 10.84 -6.17
C PHE A 5 10.64 10.26 -6.64
N ASN A 6 11.76 10.90 -6.29
CA ASN A 6 13.08 10.59 -6.88
C ASN A 6 14.07 9.92 -5.93
N THR A 7 13.70 9.67 -4.67
CA THR A 7 14.49 8.84 -3.75
C THR A 7 14.62 7.41 -4.27
N SER A 8 15.61 6.65 -3.81
CA SER A 8 15.85 5.31 -4.36
C SER A 8 14.68 4.35 -4.11
N LEU A 9 14.54 3.33 -4.98
CA LEU A 9 13.64 2.21 -4.71
C LEU A 9 14.20 1.33 -3.60
N TRP A 10 13.32 0.67 -2.87
CA TRP A 10 13.66 -0.29 -1.81
C TRP A 10 12.89 -1.59 -2.02
N GLY A 11 13.43 -2.70 -1.53
CA GLY A 11 12.90 -4.07 -1.51
C GLY A 11 11.68 -4.30 -2.38
N ASP A 12 10.50 -4.11 -1.79
CA ASP A 12 9.17 -4.33 -2.38
C ASP A 12 8.86 -3.46 -3.62
N GLU A 13 9.24 -2.17 -3.62
CA GLU A 13 9.11 -1.29 -4.79
C GLU A 13 10.05 -1.75 -5.91
N ALA A 14 11.30 -2.08 -5.57
CA ALA A 14 12.28 -2.54 -6.53
C ALA A 14 11.84 -3.87 -7.17
N PHE A 15 11.30 -4.81 -6.37
CA PHE A 15 10.70 -6.04 -6.86
C PHE A 15 9.59 -5.74 -7.88
N SER A 16 8.64 -4.89 -7.51
CA SER A 16 7.53 -4.50 -8.40
C SER A 16 8.04 -3.83 -9.68
N ALA A 17 9.07 -2.99 -9.57
CA ALA A 17 9.67 -2.30 -10.69
C ALA A 17 10.40 -3.25 -11.66
N VAL A 18 11.18 -4.22 -11.15
CA VAL A 18 11.86 -5.21 -12.01
C VAL A 18 10.83 -6.17 -12.62
N LEU A 19 9.84 -6.62 -11.85
CA LEU A 19 8.78 -7.52 -12.32
C LEU A 19 8.03 -6.94 -13.53
N SER A 20 7.66 -5.66 -13.44
CA SER A 20 6.90 -4.97 -14.49
C SER A 20 7.68 -4.65 -15.76
N LYS A 21 9.00 -4.92 -15.80
CA LYS A 21 9.77 -4.85 -17.06
C LYS A 21 9.44 -6.01 -18.00
N ASN A 22 8.92 -7.11 -17.48
CA ASN A 22 8.58 -8.31 -18.26
C ASN A 22 7.34 -8.11 -19.12
N GLN A 23 7.14 -8.97 -20.12
CA GLN A 23 5.91 -9.01 -20.90
C GLN A 23 4.70 -9.43 -20.05
N PRO A 24 3.46 -9.01 -20.39
CA PRO A 24 2.27 -9.26 -19.57
C PRO A 24 2.04 -10.73 -19.18
N LEU A 25 2.27 -11.68 -20.10
CA LEU A 25 2.11 -13.11 -19.81
C LEU A 25 3.15 -13.61 -18.79
N GLU A 26 4.37 -13.10 -18.86
CA GLU A 26 5.43 -13.47 -17.92
C GLU A 26 5.19 -12.87 -16.54
N ILE A 27 4.66 -11.63 -16.48
CA ILE A 27 4.18 -11.02 -15.24
C ILE A 27 3.15 -11.94 -14.56
N ILE A 28 2.15 -12.43 -15.32
CA ILE A 28 1.12 -13.32 -14.78
C ILE A 28 1.73 -14.63 -14.26
N LYS A 29 2.62 -15.28 -15.03
CA LYS A 29 3.28 -16.53 -14.61
C LYS A 29 4.09 -16.38 -13.33
N ILE A 30 4.78 -15.25 -13.17
CA ILE A 30 5.52 -14.95 -11.94
C ILE A 30 4.55 -14.69 -10.78
N ILE A 31 3.54 -13.84 -10.98
CA ILE A 31 2.62 -13.41 -9.93
C ILE A 31 1.75 -14.54 -9.37
N ILE A 32 1.37 -15.54 -10.18
CA ILE A 32 0.66 -16.73 -9.69
C ILE A 32 1.45 -17.45 -8.58
N ARG A 33 2.77 -17.30 -8.56
CA ARG A 33 3.70 -17.86 -7.56
C ARG A 33 4.14 -16.85 -6.49
N ASP A 34 3.55 -15.65 -6.48
CA ASP A 34 3.76 -14.60 -5.48
C ASP A 34 2.46 -14.36 -4.69
N THR A 35 2.43 -13.41 -3.76
CA THR A 35 1.34 -13.21 -2.78
C THR A 35 0.26 -12.22 -3.22
N SER A 36 0.50 -11.41 -4.24
CA SER A 36 -0.46 -10.39 -4.73
C SER A 36 -1.12 -10.78 -6.06
N PRO A 37 -2.29 -10.24 -6.39
CA PRO A 37 -2.86 -10.35 -7.74
C PRO A 37 -2.20 -9.35 -8.73
N PRO A 38 -2.45 -9.45 -10.05
CA PRO A 38 -1.53 -8.97 -11.07
C PRO A 38 -1.74 -7.52 -11.52
N LEU A 39 -2.85 -6.88 -11.13
CA LEU A 39 -3.30 -5.65 -11.78
C LEU A 39 -2.27 -4.53 -11.68
N TYR A 40 -1.64 -4.34 -10.52
CA TYR A 40 -0.64 -3.29 -10.32
C TYR A 40 0.55 -3.45 -11.27
N ASN A 41 1.11 -4.66 -11.38
CA ASN A 41 2.28 -4.88 -12.21
C ASN A 41 1.95 -4.81 -13.70
N LEU A 42 0.75 -5.23 -14.10
CA LEU A 42 0.27 -5.10 -15.48
C LEU A 42 0.07 -3.64 -15.86
N THR A 43 -0.56 -2.83 -15.01
CA THR A 43 -0.72 -1.41 -15.31
C THR A 43 0.61 -0.67 -15.30
N LEU A 44 1.54 -1.05 -14.41
CA LEU A 44 2.89 -0.51 -14.39
C LEU A 44 3.70 -0.87 -15.63
N HIS A 45 3.53 -2.08 -16.18
CA HIS A 45 4.14 -2.48 -17.45
C HIS A 45 3.76 -1.51 -18.58
N PHE A 46 2.46 -1.28 -18.77
CA PHE A 46 1.98 -0.36 -19.81
C PHE A 46 2.36 1.10 -19.52
N TRP A 47 2.39 1.49 -18.24
CA TRP A 47 2.86 2.81 -17.83
C TRP A 47 4.33 3.05 -18.21
N TYR A 48 5.21 2.05 -18.01
CA TYR A 48 6.61 2.11 -18.40
C TYR A 48 6.82 2.24 -19.92
N GLN A 49 5.92 1.69 -20.74
CA GLN A 49 6.01 1.87 -22.20
C GLN A 49 5.80 3.33 -22.62
N ILE A 50 5.05 4.11 -21.82
CA ILE A 50 4.69 5.50 -22.13
C ILE A 50 5.66 6.49 -21.46
N PHE A 51 5.97 6.27 -20.18
CA PHE A 51 6.71 7.22 -19.34
C PHE A 51 8.15 6.80 -19.03
N GLY A 52 8.58 5.63 -19.51
CA GLY A 52 9.89 5.06 -19.23
C GLY A 52 10.01 4.46 -17.83
N ILE A 53 11.15 3.80 -17.58
CA ILE A 53 11.47 3.13 -16.32
C ILE A 53 12.28 4.09 -15.45
N SER A 54 11.72 4.51 -14.31
CA SER A 54 12.40 5.34 -13.31
C SER A 54 11.65 5.29 -11.98
N GLU A 55 12.29 5.77 -10.91
CA GLU A 55 11.68 5.95 -9.59
C GLU A 55 10.47 6.88 -9.65
N VAL A 56 10.58 7.97 -10.43
CA VAL A 56 9.50 8.92 -10.64
C VAL A 56 8.32 8.25 -11.35
N SER A 57 8.59 7.42 -12.36
CA SER A 57 7.55 6.78 -13.17
C SER A 57 6.66 5.83 -12.36
N ILE A 58 7.24 4.92 -11.58
CA ILE A 58 6.47 3.98 -10.74
C ILE A 58 5.66 4.70 -9.65
N ARG A 59 6.19 5.78 -9.08
CA ARG A 59 5.48 6.57 -8.06
C ARG A 59 4.45 7.50 -8.65
N ALA A 60 4.65 8.02 -9.87
CA ALA A 60 3.66 8.81 -10.59
C ALA A 60 2.39 7.99 -10.92
N LEU A 61 2.54 6.70 -11.25
CA LEU A 61 1.41 5.80 -11.42
C LEU A 61 0.61 5.65 -10.12
N SER A 62 1.31 5.40 -9.00
CA SER A 62 0.70 5.23 -7.69
C SER A 62 0.01 6.52 -7.22
N PHE A 63 0.64 7.67 -7.44
CA PHE A 63 0.09 9.01 -7.19
C PHE A 63 -1.16 9.28 -8.03
N THR A 64 -1.19 8.81 -9.28
CA THR A 64 -2.38 8.93 -10.15
C THR A 64 -3.57 8.18 -9.55
N TYR A 65 -3.38 6.94 -9.09
CA TYR A 65 -4.44 6.19 -8.42
C TYR A 65 -4.89 6.85 -7.12
N PHE A 66 -3.95 7.40 -6.35
CA PHE A 66 -4.25 8.18 -5.16
C PHE A 66 -5.15 9.38 -5.46
N VAL A 67 -4.81 10.22 -6.45
CA VAL A 67 -5.61 11.40 -6.83
C VAL A 67 -7.01 11.01 -7.31
N ILE A 68 -7.14 9.95 -8.12
CA ILE A 68 -8.46 9.47 -8.57
C ILE A 68 -9.27 8.94 -7.37
N THR A 69 -8.62 8.32 -6.38
CA THR A 69 -9.29 7.92 -5.12
C THR A 69 -9.88 9.14 -4.42
N ILE A 70 -9.12 10.24 -4.29
CA ILE A 70 -9.59 11.50 -3.69
C ILE A 70 -10.83 12.05 -4.44
N PHE A 71 -10.85 11.94 -5.76
CA PHE A 71 -12.03 12.31 -6.55
C PHE A 71 -13.25 11.48 -6.18
N PHE A 72 -13.12 10.15 -6.04
CA PHE A 72 -14.24 9.31 -5.59
C PHE A 72 -14.65 9.59 -4.13
N VAL A 73 -13.72 9.95 -3.25
CA VAL A 73 -14.06 10.43 -1.89
C VAL A 73 -14.94 11.68 -1.96
N TYR A 74 -14.57 12.67 -2.78
CA TYR A 74 -15.40 13.84 -3.02
C TYR A 74 -16.80 13.44 -3.50
N LEU A 75 -16.89 12.51 -4.47
CA LEU A 75 -18.16 12.06 -5.02
C LEU A 75 -19.03 11.35 -3.98
N ILE A 76 -18.48 10.47 -3.15
CA ILE A 76 -19.20 9.78 -2.06
C ILE A 76 -19.72 10.78 -1.05
N ALA A 77 -18.86 11.64 -0.52
CA ALA A 77 -19.26 12.60 0.50
C ALA A 77 -20.24 13.65 -0.05
N LYS A 78 -20.10 14.06 -1.31
CA LYS A 78 -21.08 14.90 -2.01
C LYS A 78 -22.42 14.20 -2.16
N LEU A 79 -22.42 12.91 -2.54
CA LEU A 79 -23.62 12.11 -2.72
C LEU A 79 -24.40 11.97 -1.40
N LEU A 80 -23.70 11.82 -0.29
CA LEU A 80 -24.29 11.56 1.03
C LEU A 80 -24.66 12.83 1.79
N TRP A 81 -23.80 13.86 1.79
CA TRP A 81 -23.91 15.05 2.65
C TRP A 81 -23.67 16.39 1.92
N GLY A 82 -23.62 16.38 0.59
CA GLY A 82 -23.53 17.59 -0.23
C GLY A 82 -22.11 18.12 -0.48
N LYS A 83 -22.01 19.12 -1.38
CA LYS A 83 -20.75 19.61 -1.96
C LYS A 83 -19.70 20.04 -0.93
N LYS A 84 -20.10 20.77 0.12
CA LYS A 84 -19.18 21.26 1.16
C LYS A 84 -18.50 20.10 1.90
N THR A 85 -19.26 19.07 2.27
CA THR A 85 -18.72 17.87 2.93
C THR A 85 -17.84 17.07 1.97
N GLY A 86 -18.22 17.01 0.69
CA GLY A 86 -17.39 16.45 -0.39
C GLY A 86 -15.99 17.05 -0.42
N ILE A 87 -15.89 18.39 -0.52
CA ILE A 87 -14.60 19.10 -0.63
C ILE A 87 -13.74 18.86 0.61
N ILE A 88 -14.31 19.00 1.80
CA ILE A 88 -13.54 18.82 3.05
C ILE A 88 -13.06 17.37 3.20
N SER A 89 -13.89 16.38 2.85
CA SER A 89 -13.48 14.95 2.90
C SER A 89 -12.32 14.68 1.95
N ALA A 90 -12.36 15.25 0.75
CA ALA A 90 -11.29 15.11 -0.23
C ALA A 90 -9.98 15.74 0.27
N ILE A 91 -10.04 16.96 0.83
CA ILE A 91 -8.85 17.63 1.40
C ILE A 91 -8.29 16.82 2.58
N LEU A 92 -9.13 16.38 3.51
CA LEU A 92 -8.71 15.58 4.66
C LEU A 92 -8.11 14.23 4.25
N THR A 93 -8.63 13.59 3.19
CA THR A 93 -8.09 12.33 2.70
C THR A 93 -6.79 12.54 1.93
N PHE A 94 -6.70 13.59 1.10
CA PHE A 94 -5.48 13.95 0.37
C PHE A 94 -4.33 14.24 1.34
N LEU A 95 -4.61 14.94 2.44
CA LEU A 95 -3.61 15.27 3.45
C LEU A 95 -3.51 14.24 4.58
N ASN A 96 -4.17 13.09 4.50
CA ASN A 96 -4.08 12.13 5.59
C ASN A 96 -2.66 11.55 5.64
N PRO A 97 -1.91 11.68 6.75
CA PRO A 97 -0.48 11.34 6.77
C PRO A 97 -0.15 9.90 6.39
N PHE A 98 -1.01 8.96 6.77
CA PHE A 98 -0.83 7.56 6.43
C PHE A 98 -1.12 7.33 4.95
N PHE A 99 -2.25 7.84 4.47
CA PHE A 99 -2.68 7.65 3.09
C PHE A 99 -1.74 8.35 2.09
N PHE A 100 -1.26 9.55 2.42
CA PHE A 100 -0.34 10.33 1.60
C PHE A 100 1.02 9.61 1.40
N THR A 101 1.49 8.88 2.41
CA THR A 101 2.70 8.04 2.28
C THR A 101 2.57 7.02 1.14
N TYR A 102 1.39 6.39 1.00
CA TYR A 102 1.15 5.41 -0.06
C TYR A 102 0.86 6.03 -1.44
N ALA A 103 0.77 7.36 -1.54
CA ALA A 103 0.76 8.05 -2.82
C ALA A 103 2.10 7.92 -3.55
N PHE A 104 3.20 7.70 -2.82
CA PHE A 104 4.58 7.59 -3.34
C PHE A 104 5.21 6.22 -3.11
N GLU A 105 4.37 5.22 -2.87
CA GLU A 105 4.82 3.84 -2.76
C GLU A 105 4.44 3.10 -4.04
N GLY A 106 5.45 2.66 -4.78
CA GLY A 106 5.38 1.88 -6.02
C GLY A 106 4.84 0.47 -5.83
N ARG A 107 3.62 0.37 -5.28
CA ARG A 107 2.96 -0.88 -4.85
C ARG A 107 1.46 -0.81 -5.07
N MET A 108 0.79 -1.95 -4.88
CA MET A 108 -0.64 -2.18 -5.11
C MET A 108 -1.61 -1.42 -4.19
N TYR A 109 -1.12 -0.57 -3.29
CA TYR A 109 -1.91 0.08 -2.24
C TYR A 109 -2.86 1.17 -2.74
N SER A 110 -2.35 2.10 -3.55
CA SER A 110 -3.17 3.20 -4.09
C SER A 110 -4.17 2.72 -5.13
N ILE A 111 -3.81 1.71 -5.93
CA ILE A 111 -4.73 1.08 -6.89
C ILE A 111 -5.86 0.29 -6.19
N LEU A 112 -5.57 -0.36 -5.07
CA LEU A 112 -6.57 -0.99 -4.20
C LEU A 112 -7.54 0.04 -3.62
N ALA A 113 -7.02 1.14 -3.06
CA ALA A 113 -7.83 2.20 -2.49
C ALA A 113 -8.78 2.81 -3.53
N LEU A 114 -8.30 2.98 -4.78
CA LEU A 114 -9.12 3.41 -5.91
C LEU A 114 -10.29 2.44 -6.15
N GLY A 115 -10.02 1.15 -6.32
CA GLY A 115 -11.08 0.16 -6.60
C GLY A 115 -12.12 0.04 -5.49
N VAL A 116 -11.69 0.06 -4.22
CA VAL A 116 -12.62 -0.01 -3.09
C VAL A 116 -13.46 1.28 -2.99
N THR A 117 -12.85 2.45 -3.19
CA THR A 117 -13.56 3.72 -3.10
C THR A 117 -14.51 3.91 -4.27
N SER A 118 -14.12 3.57 -5.50
CA SER A 118 -14.99 3.63 -6.67
C SER A 118 -16.14 2.62 -6.59
N SER A 119 -15.88 1.38 -6.16
CA SER A 119 -16.95 0.39 -5.95
C SER A 119 -17.95 0.86 -4.88
N THR A 120 -17.47 1.49 -3.81
CA THR A 120 -18.34 2.08 -2.78
C THR A 120 -19.20 3.22 -3.32
N TYR A 121 -18.64 4.07 -4.19
CA TYR A 121 -19.42 5.12 -4.86
C TYR A 121 -20.54 4.53 -5.74
N PHE A 122 -20.21 3.57 -6.62
CA PHE A 122 -21.21 2.97 -7.50
C PHE A 122 -22.24 2.14 -6.72
N PHE A 123 -21.82 1.44 -5.67
CA PHE A 123 -22.73 0.79 -4.71
C PHE A 123 -23.75 1.78 -4.17
N LEU A 124 -23.29 2.91 -3.61
CA LEU A 124 -24.17 3.94 -3.06
C LEU A 124 -25.10 4.54 -4.12
N LYS A 125 -24.64 4.70 -5.36
CA LYS A 125 -25.49 5.14 -6.49
C LYS A 125 -26.58 4.13 -6.81
N LEU A 126 -26.27 2.84 -6.80
CA LEU A 126 -27.23 1.76 -7.08
C LEU A 126 -28.29 1.62 -5.98
N ILE A 127 -27.92 1.79 -4.70
CA ILE A 127 -28.85 1.68 -3.58
C ILE A 127 -29.59 2.99 -3.25
N LYS A 128 -29.15 4.12 -3.82
CA LYS A 128 -29.87 5.39 -3.71
C LYS A 128 -31.25 5.24 -4.36
N ARG A 129 -32.31 5.63 -3.64
CA ARG A 129 -33.67 5.65 -4.19
C ARG A 129 -33.73 6.68 -5.32
N GLU A 130 -34.12 6.26 -6.51
CA GLU A 130 -34.27 7.14 -7.67
C GLU A 130 -35.43 8.12 -7.41
N GLU A 131 -35.15 9.42 -7.44
CA GLU A 131 -36.19 10.41 -7.69
C GLU A 131 -36.53 10.35 -9.19
N LYS A 132 -37.83 10.26 -9.51
CA LYS A 132 -38.40 9.97 -10.85
C LYS A 132 -37.86 10.78 -12.07
N LYS A 133 -36.96 11.76 -11.89
CA LYS A 133 -36.62 12.76 -12.90
C LYS A 133 -35.31 12.54 -13.67
N LYS A 134 -34.43 11.59 -13.32
CA LYS A 134 -33.23 11.27 -14.12
C LYS A 134 -32.97 9.77 -14.20
N LYS A 135 -33.35 9.15 -15.32
CA LYS A 135 -32.95 7.77 -15.70
C LYS A 135 -31.45 7.79 -16.06
N GLU A 136 -30.57 7.73 -15.07
CA GLU A 136 -29.22 7.24 -15.33
C GLU A 136 -29.33 5.78 -15.81
N SER A 137 -28.50 5.38 -16.78
CA SER A 137 -28.52 4.00 -17.28
C SER A 137 -28.18 3.04 -16.14
N SER A 138 -29.20 2.32 -15.67
CA SER A 138 -29.05 1.35 -14.58
C SER A 138 -28.06 0.25 -14.93
N LEU A 139 -27.87 -0.07 -16.21
CA LEU A 139 -26.90 -1.07 -16.65
C LEU A 139 -25.48 -0.53 -16.54
N ALA A 140 -25.22 0.71 -16.97
CA ALA A 140 -23.90 1.33 -16.87
C ALA A 140 -23.40 1.40 -15.43
N LEU A 141 -24.28 1.71 -14.47
CA LEU A 141 -23.93 1.71 -13.05
C LEU A 141 -23.62 0.31 -12.51
N VAL A 142 -24.34 -0.71 -12.96
CA VAL A 142 -24.09 -2.11 -12.57
C VAL A 142 -22.74 -2.59 -13.10
N VAL A 143 -22.43 -2.28 -14.36
CA VAL A 143 -21.15 -2.61 -14.99
C VAL A 143 -20.01 -1.84 -14.31
N ALA A 144 -20.16 -0.53 -14.08
CA ALA A 144 -19.15 0.27 -13.40
C ALA A 144 -18.88 -0.21 -11.96
N TYR A 145 -19.93 -0.65 -11.25
CA TYR A 145 -19.79 -1.29 -9.95
C TYR A 145 -19.00 -2.60 -10.05
N ALA A 146 -19.38 -3.51 -10.95
CA ALA A 146 -18.69 -4.79 -11.15
C ALA A 146 -17.21 -4.59 -11.48
N LEU A 147 -16.89 -3.74 -12.47
CA LEU A 147 -15.52 -3.43 -12.87
C LEU A 147 -14.70 -2.79 -11.73
N SER A 148 -15.33 -1.98 -10.87
CA SER A 148 -14.65 -1.41 -9.70
C SER A 148 -14.36 -2.46 -8.62
N VAL A 149 -15.25 -3.45 -8.45
CA VAL A 149 -15.02 -4.59 -7.56
C VAL A 149 -13.88 -5.44 -8.08
N ASP A 150 -13.87 -5.81 -9.36
CA ASP A 150 -12.77 -6.55 -9.98
C ASP A 150 -11.46 -5.78 -9.93
N TRP A 151 -11.49 -4.47 -10.20
CA TRP A 151 -10.31 -3.61 -10.05
C TRP A 151 -9.69 -3.73 -8.65
N ALA A 152 -10.53 -3.74 -7.60
CA ALA A 152 -10.07 -3.91 -6.22
C ALA A 152 -9.52 -5.32 -5.97
N LEU A 153 -10.24 -6.37 -6.39
CA LEU A 153 -9.86 -7.77 -6.16
C LEU A 153 -8.58 -8.17 -6.91
N TYR A 154 -8.41 -7.71 -8.15
CA TYR A 154 -7.20 -7.93 -8.94
C TYR A 154 -6.03 -7.02 -8.50
N SER A 155 -6.27 -6.02 -7.66
CA SER A 155 -5.23 -5.22 -7.00
C SER A 155 -4.69 -5.87 -5.74
N HIS A 156 -5.59 -6.32 -4.85
CA HIS A 156 -5.21 -6.96 -3.60
C HIS A 156 -6.36 -7.80 -3.03
N HIS A 157 -6.03 -8.99 -2.52
CA HIS A 157 -7.00 -9.93 -1.94
C HIS A 157 -7.82 -9.35 -0.77
N PHE A 158 -7.33 -8.34 -0.07
CA PHE A 158 -8.02 -7.73 1.07
C PHE A 158 -9.25 -6.93 0.65
N ALA A 159 -9.38 -6.59 -0.63
CA ALA A 159 -10.61 -6.04 -1.18
C ALA A 159 -11.83 -6.92 -0.86
N ILE A 160 -11.64 -8.24 -0.67
CA ILE A 160 -12.72 -9.17 -0.31
C ILE A 160 -13.49 -8.73 0.95
N PHE A 161 -12.83 -8.11 1.94
CA PHE A 161 -13.50 -7.65 3.15
C PHE A 161 -14.43 -6.45 2.88
N ALA A 162 -14.05 -5.57 1.96
CA ALA A 162 -14.90 -4.47 1.52
C ALA A 162 -16.09 -4.99 0.69
N VAL A 163 -15.83 -5.93 -0.24
CA VAL A 163 -16.89 -6.59 -1.03
C VAL A 163 -17.87 -7.34 -0.14
N PHE A 164 -17.37 -8.03 0.89
CA PHE A 164 -18.20 -8.75 1.84
C PHE A 164 -19.11 -7.79 2.63
N LEU A 165 -18.58 -6.65 3.09
CA LEU A 165 -19.41 -5.62 3.72
C LEU A 165 -20.48 -5.07 2.77
N GLN A 166 -20.14 -4.84 1.50
CA GLN A 166 -21.11 -4.41 0.48
C GLN A 166 -22.21 -5.47 0.27
N ALA A 167 -21.86 -6.76 0.27
CA ALA A 167 -22.81 -7.86 0.18
C ALA A 167 -23.74 -7.92 1.41
N LEU A 168 -23.20 -7.78 2.62
CA LEU A 168 -24.01 -7.71 3.85
C LEU A 168 -24.98 -6.52 3.82
N TRP A 169 -24.50 -5.35 3.38
CA TRP A 169 -25.35 -4.18 3.27
C TRP A 169 -26.39 -4.31 2.15
N MET A 170 -26.05 -4.95 1.05
CA MET A 170 -27.00 -5.30 -0.01
C MET A 170 -28.13 -6.18 0.53
N ILE A 171 -27.82 -7.20 1.34
CA ILE A 171 -28.82 -8.05 1.99
C ILE A 171 -29.70 -7.20 2.92
N PHE A 172 -29.10 -6.31 3.71
CA PHE A 172 -29.86 -5.38 4.54
C PHE A 172 -30.82 -4.49 3.72
N GLU A 173 -30.37 -3.92 2.60
CA GLU A 173 -31.23 -3.14 1.69
C GLU A 173 -32.32 -3.99 1.02
N PHE A 174 -32.04 -5.28 0.75
CA PHE A 174 -33.02 -6.20 0.20
C PHE A 174 -34.14 -6.52 1.21
N LEU A 175 -33.78 -6.77 2.46
CA LEU A 175 -34.75 -7.13 3.50
C LEU A 175 -35.54 -5.91 3.99
N PHE A 176 -34.86 -4.80 4.26
CA PHE A 176 -35.41 -3.66 5.02
C PHE A 176 -35.35 -2.32 4.28
N GLY A 177 -34.82 -2.27 3.05
CA GLY A 177 -34.47 -1.02 2.39
C GLY A 177 -34.87 -0.94 0.92
N ASN A 178 -33.94 -0.54 0.06
CA ASN A 178 -34.16 -0.43 -1.38
C ASN A 178 -33.95 -1.78 -2.10
N ARG A 179 -35.00 -2.61 -2.13
CA ARG A 179 -35.00 -3.92 -2.84
C ARG A 179 -34.54 -3.83 -4.29
N ALA A 180 -34.99 -2.83 -5.03
CA ALA A 180 -34.62 -2.68 -6.44
C ALA A 180 -33.13 -2.37 -6.59
N GLY A 181 -32.60 -1.47 -5.76
CA GLY A 181 -31.16 -1.17 -5.71
C GLY A 181 -30.33 -2.38 -5.29
N ALA A 182 -30.77 -3.13 -4.28
CA ALA A 182 -30.11 -4.36 -3.84
C ALA A 182 -30.02 -5.42 -4.95
N LYS A 183 -31.10 -5.62 -5.73
CA LYS A 183 -31.06 -6.53 -6.89
C LYS A 183 -30.06 -6.08 -7.97
N LYS A 184 -29.88 -4.77 -8.17
CA LYS A 184 -28.88 -4.24 -9.10
C LYS A 184 -27.46 -4.51 -8.59
N VAL A 185 -27.20 -4.27 -7.30
CA VAL A 185 -25.92 -4.62 -6.67
C VAL A 185 -25.64 -6.12 -6.77
N PHE A 186 -26.63 -6.97 -6.49
CA PHE A 186 -26.51 -8.42 -6.64
C PHE A 186 -26.06 -8.83 -8.05
N ARG A 187 -26.69 -8.27 -9.09
CA ARG A 187 -26.27 -8.51 -10.48
C ARG A 187 -24.83 -8.08 -10.73
N GLY A 188 -24.41 -6.94 -10.19
CA GLY A 188 -23.03 -6.48 -10.30
C GLY A 188 -22.04 -7.39 -9.57
N LEU A 189 -22.39 -7.90 -8.38
CA LEU A 189 -21.58 -8.91 -7.68
C LEU A 189 -21.48 -10.22 -8.45
N VAL A 190 -22.56 -10.66 -9.11
CA VAL A 190 -22.53 -11.85 -9.98
C VAL A 190 -21.60 -11.63 -11.18
N ILE A 191 -21.67 -10.47 -11.84
CA ILE A 191 -20.77 -10.13 -12.95
C ILE A 191 -19.32 -10.11 -12.45
N ALA A 192 -19.05 -9.48 -11.31
CA ALA A 192 -17.70 -9.45 -10.73
C ALA A 192 -17.21 -10.85 -10.35
N ALA A 193 -18.07 -11.70 -9.77
CA ALA A 193 -17.72 -13.09 -9.48
C ALA A 193 -17.32 -13.86 -10.74
N ILE A 194 -18.05 -13.67 -11.84
CA ILE A 194 -17.73 -14.28 -13.14
C ILE A 194 -16.39 -13.77 -13.69
N LEU A 195 -16.16 -12.46 -13.64
CA LEU A 195 -14.92 -11.84 -14.12
C LEU A 195 -13.70 -12.20 -13.27
N TYR A 196 -13.90 -12.51 -11.98
CA TYR A 196 -12.85 -12.97 -11.08
C TYR A 196 -12.56 -14.49 -11.16
N LEU A 197 -13.42 -15.28 -11.82
CA LEU A 197 -13.24 -16.75 -11.94
C LEU A 197 -11.83 -17.18 -12.37
N PRO A 198 -11.18 -16.55 -13.37
CA PRO A 198 -9.82 -16.94 -13.78
C PRO A 198 -8.78 -16.84 -12.66
N TRP A 199 -9.00 -15.99 -11.65
CA TRP A 199 -8.08 -15.79 -10.54
C TRP A 199 -8.41 -16.62 -9.28
N VAL A 200 -9.50 -17.39 -9.28
CA VAL A 200 -9.88 -18.21 -8.11
C VAL A 200 -8.82 -19.29 -7.82
N TYR A 201 -8.32 -19.96 -8.86
CA TYR A 201 -7.26 -20.97 -8.68
C TYR A 201 -5.92 -20.34 -8.24
N PRO A 202 -5.42 -19.27 -8.88
CA PRO A 202 -4.30 -18.49 -8.33
C PRO A 202 -4.51 -18.08 -6.88
N LEU A 203 -5.66 -17.53 -6.50
CA LEU A 203 -5.96 -17.15 -5.11
C LEU A 203 -5.79 -18.34 -4.15
N TYR A 204 -6.25 -19.53 -4.51
CA TYR A 204 -6.05 -20.75 -3.70
C TYR A 204 -4.56 -21.09 -3.52
N LEU A 205 -3.76 -21.01 -4.58
CA LEU A 205 -2.31 -21.23 -4.48
C LEU A 205 -1.63 -20.20 -3.56
N GLN A 206 -1.97 -18.92 -3.74
CA GLN A 206 -1.39 -17.81 -2.98
C GLN A 206 -1.77 -17.88 -1.49
N THR A 207 -3.00 -18.22 -1.16
CA THR A 207 -3.47 -18.39 0.23
C THR A 207 -2.85 -19.61 0.90
N LYS A 208 -2.66 -20.72 0.17
CA LYS A 208 -1.95 -21.90 0.67
C LYS A 208 -0.49 -21.60 0.99
N MET A 209 0.19 -20.81 0.16
CA MET A 209 1.57 -20.37 0.43
C MET A 209 1.67 -19.56 1.74
N VAL A 210 0.77 -18.59 1.93
CA VAL A 210 0.74 -17.77 3.15
C VAL A 210 0.47 -18.59 4.41
N THR A 211 -0.38 -19.62 4.30
CA THR A 211 -0.67 -20.54 5.41
C THR A 211 0.53 -21.44 5.77
N GLY A 212 1.44 -21.69 4.82
CA GLY A 212 2.65 -22.48 5.03
C GLY A 212 3.75 -21.77 5.83
N GLY A 213 3.60 -20.47 6.10
CA GLY A 213 4.51 -19.68 6.96
C GLY A 213 4.62 -18.23 6.51
N PHE A 214 4.33 -17.26 7.39
CA PHE A 214 4.42 -15.82 7.10
C PHE A 214 5.22 -15.11 8.20
N TRP A 215 5.83 -13.97 7.89
CA TRP A 215 6.67 -13.24 8.85
C TRP A 215 5.89 -12.55 9.97
N LEU A 216 4.56 -12.47 9.89
CA LEU A 216 3.74 -11.76 10.86
C LEU A 216 3.45 -12.59 12.12
N GLY A 217 3.72 -12.00 13.27
CA GLY A 217 3.24 -12.48 14.57
C GLY A 217 1.75 -12.22 14.79
N LYS A 218 1.18 -12.85 15.81
CA LYS A 218 -0.22 -12.65 16.23
C LYS A 218 -0.42 -11.21 16.73
N PRO A 219 -1.37 -10.43 16.18
CA PRO A 219 -1.54 -9.04 16.54
C PRO A 219 -2.21 -8.91 17.91
N THR A 220 -1.74 -7.95 18.69
CA THR A 220 -2.26 -7.60 20.02
C THR A 220 -3.35 -6.53 19.92
N LEU A 221 -3.97 -6.19 21.05
CA LEU A 221 -4.85 -5.01 21.15
C LEU A 221 -4.07 -3.69 20.97
N ILE A 222 -2.78 -3.70 21.30
CA ILE A 222 -1.89 -2.54 21.09
C ILE A 222 -1.72 -2.30 19.59
N ASP A 223 -1.54 -3.34 18.79
CA ASP A 223 -1.43 -3.23 17.33
C ASP A 223 -2.73 -2.70 16.70
N LEU A 224 -3.88 -3.17 17.17
CA LEU A 224 -5.18 -2.66 16.73
C LEU A 224 -5.35 -1.17 17.05
N ARG A 225 -5.01 -0.75 18.29
CA ARG A 225 -5.02 0.65 18.70
C ARG A 225 -4.07 1.49 17.87
N ASN A 226 -2.85 1.00 17.63
CA ASN A 226 -1.85 1.70 16.85
C ASN A 226 -2.30 1.88 15.41
N LEU A 227 -2.91 0.87 14.77
CA LEU A 227 -3.46 1.00 13.43
C LEU A 227 -4.53 2.09 13.33
N ILE A 228 -5.45 2.15 14.30
CA ILE A 228 -6.48 3.21 14.33
C ILE A 228 -5.81 4.59 14.46
N TYR A 229 -4.80 4.71 15.30
CA TYR A 229 -4.07 5.96 15.48
C TYR A 229 -3.28 6.37 14.23
N GLU A 230 -2.59 5.44 13.59
CA GLU A 230 -1.90 5.61 12.31
C GLU A 230 -2.84 6.13 11.24
N TYR A 231 -4.01 5.50 11.08
CA TYR A 231 -5.00 5.87 10.06
C TYR A 231 -5.69 7.21 10.33
N LEU A 232 -5.97 7.51 11.59
CA LEU A 232 -6.65 8.76 11.92
C LEU A 232 -5.71 9.95 11.87
N ALA A 233 -4.45 9.84 12.29
CA ALA A 233 -3.60 11.02 12.42
C ALA A 233 -2.08 10.82 12.39
N GLU A 234 -1.53 9.69 12.86
CA GLU A 234 -0.08 9.58 13.05
C GLU A 234 0.70 9.44 11.73
N GLY A 235 0.14 8.74 10.74
CA GLY A 235 0.90 8.37 9.55
C GLY A 235 1.92 7.27 9.81
N ILE A 236 2.92 7.15 8.92
CA ILE A 236 4.05 6.25 9.16
C ILE A 236 5.04 6.94 10.09
N LYS A 237 5.51 6.21 11.11
CA LYS A 237 6.47 6.70 12.10
C LYS A 237 7.83 6.95 11.43
N ASN A 238 8.06 8.15 10.88
CA ASN A 238 9.35 8.88 10.83
C ASN A 238 9.40 9.94 9.69
N PRO A 239 10.04 11.10 9.92
CA PRO A 239 10.46 11.64 11.22
C PRO A 239 9.25 12.25 11.97
N VAL A 240 9.12 11.92 13.26
CA VAL A 240 8.00 12.38 14.07
C VAL A 240 8.28 13.79 14.60
N ILE A 241 7.54 14.79 14.10
CA ILE A 241 7.65 16.17 14.58
C ILE A 241 7.05 16.28 15.99
N LYS A 242 7.90 16.58 16.98
CA LYS A 242 7.50 16.79 18.39
C LYS A 242 7.47 18.27 18.73
N LEU A 243 6.41 18.70 19.42
CA LEU A 243 6.35 20.01 20.06
C LEU A 243 6.86 19.89 21.49
N THR A 244 8.06 20.42 21.72
CA THR A 244 8.82 20.27 22.97
C THR A 244 8.05 20.78 24.19
N PHE A 245 7.28 21.87 24.05
CA PHE A 245 6.55 22.49 25.15
C PHE A 245 5.36 21.68 25.68
N VAL A 246 4.76 20.79 24.86
CA VAL A 246 3.65 19.90 25.27
C VAL A 246 4.07 18.44 25.38
N ASN A 247 5.30 18.10 25.01
CA ASN A 247 5.79 16.73 24.90
C ASN A 247 4.84 15.81 24.10
N LYS A 248 4.29 16.35 22.99
CA LYS A 248 3.38 15.65 22.08
C LYS A 248 3.85 15.78 20.63
N THR A 249 3.56 14.76 19.84
CA THR A 249 3.78 14.79 18.39
C THR A 249 2.65 15.55 17.70
N LEU A 250 2.89 16.10 16.50
CA LEU A 250 1.81 16.71 15.71
C LEU A 250 0.68 15.71 15.41
N GLY A 251 1.03 14.44 15.16
CA GLY A 251 0.06 13.35 14.99
C GLY A 251 -0.83 13.13 16.21
N GLN A 252 -0.26 13.17 17.43
CA GLN A 252 -1.04 13.06 18.67
C GLN A 252 -2.01 14.24 18.85
N ILE A 253 -1.57 15.45 18.54
CA ILE A 253 -2.43 16.64 18.61
C ILE A 253 -3.56 16.53 17.60
N ALA A 254 -3.25 16.17 16.34
CA ALA A 254 -4.24 15.96 15.30
C ALA A 254 -5.26 14.87 15.69
N LEU A 255 -4.82 13.78 16.35
CA LEU A 255 -5.71 12.75 16.86
C LEU A 255 -6.72 13.30 17.88
N TYR A 256 -6.25 14.09 18.86
CA TYR A 256 -7.13 14.69 19.86
C TYR A 256 -8.17 15.63 19.22
N LEU A 257 -7.75 16.41 18.22
CA LEU A 257 -8.65 17.27 17.46
C LEU A 257 -9.69 16.45 16.66
N ILE A 258 -9.28 15.33 16.05
CA ILE A 258 -10.20 14.40 15.37
C ILE A 258 -11.21 13.82 16.34
N PHE A 259 -10.78 13.36 17.53
CA PHE A 259 -11.72 12.88 18.55
C PHE A 259 -12.68 13.98 19.00
N ALA A 260 -12.22 15.22 19.20
CA ALA A 260 -13.09 16.35 19.49
C ALA A 260 -14.13 16.57 18.37
N ILE A 261 -13.73 16.49 17.09
CA ILE A 261 -14.65 16.58 15.96
C ILE A 261 -15.69 15.45 16.00
N LEU A 262 -15.26 14.21 16.23
CA LEU A 262 -16.15 13.04 16.28
C LEU A 262 -17.11 13.09 17.47
N ILE A 263 -16.70 13.62 18.62
CA ILE A 263 -17.57 13.85 19.79
C ILE A 263 -18.63 14.93 19.46
N LEU A 264 -18.20 16.01 18.80
CA LEU A 264 -19.10 17.11 18.43
C LEU A 264 -20.05 16.78 17.27
N ARG A 265 -19.72 15.76 16.46
CA ARG A 265 -20.50 15.33 15.29
C ARG A 265 -21.94 14.96 15.70
N LYS A 266 -22.93 15.38 14.88
CA LYS A 266 -24.35 15.07 15.12
C LYS A 266 -24.69 13.65 14.65
N TRP A 267 -24.29 12.63 15.42
CA TRP A 267 -24.47 11.20 15.08
C TRP A 267 -25.92 10.79 14.84
N HIS A 268 -26.87 11.43 15.53
CA HIS A 268 -28.30 11.17 15.36
C HIS A 268 -28.84 11.55 13.97
N LYS A 269 -28.14 12.45 13.23
CA LYS A 269 -28.57 12.85 11.89
C LYS A 269 -28.15 11.81 10.86
N GLU A 270 -29.13 11.34 10.08
CA GLU A 270 -28.91 10.42 8.96
C GLU A 270 -28.12 9.17 9.38
N ILE A 271 -28.55 8.55 10.49
CA ILE A 271 -27.85 7.47 11.18
C ILE A 271 -27.46 6.32 10.24
N LYS A 272 -28.34 5.95 9.29
CA LYS A 272 -28.08 4.91 8.29
C LYS A 272 -26.86 5.22 7.42
N LYS A 273 -26.70 6.47 6.96
CA LYS A 273 -25.52 6.89 6.16
C LYS A 273 -24.25 6.85 7.02
N SER A 274 -24.35 7.34 8.26
CA SER A 274 -23.22 7.33 9.20
C SER A 274 -22.78 5.91 9.54
N PHE A 275 -23.74 5.01 9.81
CA PHE A 275 -23.49 3.61 10.14
C PHE A 275 -22.85 2.85 8.99
N PHE A 276 -23.28 3.09 7.75
CA PHE A 276 -22.64 2.52 6.56
C PHE A 276 -21.16 2.90 6.47
N ILE A 277 -20.85 4.19 6.51
CA ILE A 277 -19.47 4.68 6.40
C ILE A 277 -18.63 4.25 7.60
N LEU A 278 -19.18 4.23 8.81
CA LEU A 278 -18.49 3.71 9.99
C LEU A 278 -18.20 2.21 9.87
N SER A 279 -19.13 1.44 9.32
CA SER A 279 -18.91 0.01 9.06
C SER A 279 -17.79 -0.18 8.05
N PHE A 280 -17.70 0.65 7.02
CA PHE A 280 -16.59 0.61 6.05
C PHE A 280 -15.22 0.87 6.68
N PHE A 281 -15.16 1.71 7.70
CA PHE A 281 -13.93 1.93 8.45
C PHE A 281 -13.62 0.76 9.40
N ILE A 282 -14.58 0.36 10.23
CA ILE A 282 -14.34 -0.55 11.36
C ILE A 282 -14.37 -2.03 10.93
N PHE A 283 -15.30 -2.43 10.05
CA PHE A 283 -15.52 -3.84 9.75
C PHE A 283 -14.29 -4.54 9.18
N PRO A 284 -13.60 -4.02 8.13
CA PRO A 284 -12.40 -4.68 7.60
C PRO A 284 -11.26 -4.77 8.62
N ILE A 285 -11.14 -3.77 9.50
CA ILE A 285 -10.12 -3.73 10.55
C ILE A 285 -10.40 -4.81 11.60
N ILE A 286 -11.63 -4.88 12.11
CA ILE A 286 -11.97 -5.84 13.17
C ILE A 286 -11.98 -7.27 12.63
N ILE A 287 -12.53 -7.53 11.44
CA ILE A 287 -12.60 -8.89 10.90
C ILE A 287 -11.20 -9.46 10.62
N THR A 288 -10.27 -8.66 10.08
CA THR A 288 -8.89 -9.10 9.86
C THR A 288 -8.12 -9.30 11.16
N TRP A 289 -8.34 -8.46 12.17
CA TRP A 289 -7.77 -8.66 13.49
C TRP A 289 -8.27 -9.96 14.12
N VAL A 290 -9.58 -10.24 14.07
CA VAL A 290 -10.21 -11.46 14.59
C VAL A 290 -9.72 -12.71 13.85
N ILE A 291 -9.66 -12.68 12.52
CA ILE A 291 -9.13 -13.78 11.72
C ILE A 291 -7.69 -14.06 12.14
N SER A 292 -6.87 -13.02 12.32
CA SER A 292 -5.48 -13.15 12.76
C SER A 292 -5.31 -13.64 14.21
N GLN A 293 -6.38 -13.71 15.01
CA GLN A 293 -6.33 -14.34 16.34
C GLN A 293 -6.41 -15.86 16.27
N LYS A 294 -7.10 -16.39 15.25
CA LYS A 294 -7.49 -17.81 15.12
C LYS A 294 -6.80 -18.53 13.96
N MET A 295 -6.38 -17.80 12.95
CA MET A 295 -5.75 -18.29 11.72
C MET A 295 -4.39 -17.61 11.53
N GLN A 296 -3.75 -17.88 10.40
CA GLN A 296 -2.52 -17.20 10.00
C GLN A 296 -2.67 -15.68 10.11
N SER A 297 -1.68 -15.03 10.72
CA SER A 297 -1.72 -13.58 10.92
C SER A 297 -1.64 -12.84 9.58
N ILE A 298 -2.66 -12.04 9.32
CA ILE A 298 -2.81 -11.22 8.11
C ILE A 298 -3.05 -9.75 8.45
N PHE A 299 -3.00 -9.38 9.74
CA PHE A 299 -3.29 -8.03 10.20
C PHE A 299 -2.08 -7.12 10.00
N PHE A 300 -2.11 -6.32 8.94
CA PHE A 300 -0.99 -5.44 8.61
C PHE A 300 -1.51 -4.10 8.06
N ASN A 301 -0.91 -3.00 8.53
CA ASN A 301 -1.46 -1.65 8.38
C ASN A 301 -1.61 -1.19 6.92
N ARG A 302 -0.77 -1.61 5.99
CA ARG A 302 -0.92 -1.18 4.57
C ARG A 302 -1.99 -1.95 3.81
N TYR A 303 -2.43 -3.10 4.30
CA TYR A 303 -3.45 -3.91 3.60
C TYR A 303 -4.87 -3.36 3.75
N LEU A 304 -5.11 -2.49 4.74
CA LEU A 304 -6.43 -1.98 5.10
C LEU A 304 -6.57 -0.46 4.91
N LEU A 305 -5.56 0.20 4.31
CA LEU A 305 -5.53 1.66 4.16
C LEU A 305 -6.69 2.21 3.32
N TYR A 306 -7.32 1.36 2.49
CA TYR A 306 -8.53 1.71 1.76
C TYR A 306 -9.73 2.07 2.66
N THR A 307 -9.63 1.83 3.98
CA THR A 307 -10.64 2.24 4.97
C THR A 307 -10.51 3.71 5.40
N ILE A 308 -9.35 4.34 5.21
CA ILE A 308 -9.07 5.74 5.59
C ILE A 308 -10.04 6.74 4.93
N PRO A 309 -10.37 6.63 3.62
CA PRO A 309 -11.44 7.42 3.02
C PRO A 309 -12.73 7.50 3.84
N ALA A 310 -13.19 6.37 4.40
CA ALA A 310 -14.41 6.32 5.19
C ALA A 310 -14.27 7.12 6.50
N ALA A 311 -13.12 7.00 7.18
CA ALA A 311 -12.84 7.79 8.39
C ALA A 311 -12.85 9.30 8.11
N MET A 312 -12.19 9.74 7.04
CA MET A 312 -12.12 11.17 6.69
C MET A 312 -13.48 11.75 6.27
N ILE A 313 -14.34 10.94 5.65
CA ILE A 313 -15.74 11.30 5.37
C ILE A 313 -16.56 11.45 6.67
N LEU A 314 -16.32 10.61 7.69
CA LEU A 314 -16.99 10.77 8.99
C LEU A 314 -16.57 12.05 9.70
N VAL A 315 -15.27 12.38 9.69
CA VAL A 315 -14.73 13.61 10.31
C VAL A 315 -15.36 14.88 9.71
N SER A 316 -15.62 14.91 8.41
CA SER A 316 -16.16 16.10 7.73
C SER A 316 -17.68 16.25 7.79
N SER A 317 -18.42 15.12 7.94
CA SER A 317 -19.87 15.03 7.79
C SER A 317 -20.64 15.39 9.07
N ASN A 318 -21.88 15.87 8.94
CA ASN A 318 -22.78 16.21 10.05
C ASN A 318 -22.15 17.05 11.19
N ARG A 319 -21.15 17.86 10.83
CA ARG A 319 -20.36 18.68 11.76
C ARG A 319 -21.16 19.86 12.33
N ARG A 320 -20.77 20.32 13.51
CA ARG A 320 -21.22 21.59 14.08
C ARG A 320 -20.39 22.74 13.51
N LYS A 321 -20.88 23.99 13.61
CA LYS A 321 -20.13 25.18 13.13
C LYS A 321 -18.74 25.26 13.79
N ILE A 322 -18.67 25.05 15.10
CA ILE A 322 -17.43 25.06 15.89
C ILE A 322 -16.38 24.05 15.41
N SER A 323 -16.82 22.90 14.88
CA SER A 323 -15.91 21.87 14.35
C SER A 323 -15.16 22.33 13.10
N THR A 324 -15.61 23.39 12.42
CA THR A 324 -14.95 23.90 11.20
C THR A 324 -13.54 24.42 11.51
N ALA A 325 -13.38 25.18 12.59
CA ALA A 325 -12.07 25.68 13.02
C ALA A 325 -11.14 24.52 13.41
N ILE A 326 -11.67 23.51 14.09
CA ILE A 326 -10.91 22.30 14.47
C ILE A 326 -10.47 21.53 13.22
N ILE A 327 -11.34 21.38 12.22
CA ILE A 327 -11.01 20.73 10.95
C ILE A 327 -9.91 21.50 10.20
N ILE A 328 -9.96 22.84 10.18
CA ILE A 328 -8.91 23.67 9.57
C ILE A 328 -7.58 23.43 10.29
N ALA A 329 -7.57 23.37 11.62
CA ALA A 329 -6.36 23.06 12.39
C ALA A 329 -5.82 21.66 12.05
N VAL A 330 -6.67 20.64 11.93
CA VAL A 330 -6.27 19.29 11.49
C VAL A 330 -5.65 19.32 10.09
N ILE A 331 -6.27 20.02 9.14
CA ILE A 331 -5.76 20.18 7.77
C ILE A 331 -4.36 20.82 7.77
N ILE A 332 -4.12 21.84 8.61
CA ILE A 332 -2.81 22.49 8.73
C ILE A 332 -1.78 21.52 9.31
N LEU A 333 -2.12 20.81 10.40
CA LEU A 333 -1.21 19.84 11.02
C LEU A 333 -0.83 18.72 10.05
N PHE A 334 -1.81 18.20 9.32
CA PHE A 334 -1.62 17.23 8.27
C PHE A 334 -0.71 17.74 7.15
N GLY A 335 -0.95 18.96 6.66
CA GLY A 335 -0.10 19.59 5.66
C GLY A 335 1.35 19.77 6.11
N ILE A 336 1.60 20.06 7.39
CA ILE A 336 2.96 20.15 7.96
C ILE A 336 3.63 18.77 7.99
N ILE A 337 2.90 17.74 8.43
CA ILE A 337 3.41 16.35 8.48
C ILE A 337 3.76 15.88 7.06
N ASP A 338 2.85 16.06 6.11
CA ASP A 338 3.01 15.63 4.72
C ASP A 338 4.12 16.41 3.99
N TYR A 339 4.25 17.71 4.26
CA TYR A 339 5.36 18.51 3.73
C TYR A 339 6.71 17.96 4.21
N ASN A 340 6.84 17.66 5.50
CA ASN A 340 8.08 17.10 6.04
C ASN A 340 8.36 15.73 5.40
N TYR A 341 7.38 14.83 5.40
CA TYR A 341 7.50 13.52 4.77
C TYR A 341 7.93 13.63 3.31
N PHE A 342 7.32 14.53 2.53
CA PHE A 342 7.60 14.64 1.10
C PHE A 342 9.05 15.08 0.80
N PHE A 343 9.58 16.02 1.58
CA PHE A 343 10.91 16.61 1.35
C PHE A 343 12.05 15.97 2.15
N HIS A 344 11.75 15.03 3.07
CA HIS A 344 12.76 14.32 3.86
C HIS A 344 12.61 12.79 3.73
N PRO A 345 12.83 12.23 2.52
CA PRO A 345 12.73 10.79 2.34
C PRO A 345 13.76 10.04 3.18
N THR A 346 13.31 8.95 3.82
CA THR A 346 14.12 8.09 4.69
C THR A 346 14.52 6.77 4.01
N LYS A 347 14.14 6.57 2.74
CA LYS A 347 14.52 5.39 1.95
C LYS A 347 16.04 5.36 1.78
N LYS A 348 16.62 4.17 1.85
CA LYS A 348 18.06 3.97 1.75
C LYS A 348 18.59 4.46 0.39
N PRO A 349 19.70 5.22 0.32
CA PRO A 349 20.18 5.84 -0.91
C PRO A 349 20.91 4.85 -1.84
N PHE A 350 20.18 3.85 -2.33
CA PHE A 350 20.76 2.77 -3.15
C PHE A 350 21.28 3.26 -4.50
N SER A 351 20.69 4.33 -5.07
CA SER A 351 21.17 4.93 -6.32
C SER A 351 22.59 5.49 -6.18
N GLU A 352 22.90 6.14 -5.05
CA GLU A 352 24.24 6.64 -4.75
C GLU A 352 25.24 5.49 -4.59
N LEU A 353 24.84 4.44 -3.87
CA LEU A 353 25.63 3.21 -3.73
C LEU A 353 25.92 2.58 -5.11
N ALA A 354 24.90 2.47 -5.95
CA ALA A 354 25.03 1.86 -7.26
C ALA A 354 25.94 2.67 -8.20
N ASN A 355 25.89 4.00 -8.15
CA ASN A 355 26.79 4.86 -8.91
C ASN A 355 28.25 4.68 -8.45
N TYR A 356 28.50 4.68 -7.14
CA TYR A 356 29.83 4.39 -6.61
C TYR A 356 30.35 3.03 -7.04
N VAL A 357 29.53 1.98 -6.99
CA VAL A 357 29.94 0.64 -7.45
C VAL A 357 30.25 0.63 -8.94
N LYS A 358 29.45 1.31 -9.78
CA LYS A 358 29.71 1.40 -11.22
C LYS A 358 31.00 2.14 -11.55
N GLU A 359 31.35 3.16 -10.77
CA GLU A 359 32.58 3.95 -10.94
C GLU A 359 33.83 3.22 -10.44
N THR A 360 33.70 2.38 -9.39
CA THR A 360 34.84 1.75 -8.72
C THR A 360 35.06 0.27 -9.08
N LYS A 361 34.03 -0.44 -9.55
CA LYS A 361 34.13 -1.87 -9.86
C LYS A 361 34.98 -2.09 -11.11
N THR A 362 36.05 -2.87 -10.97
CA THR A 362 36.85 -3.37 -12.11
C THR A 362 36.38 -4.75 -12.56
N LYS A 363 36.79 -5.19 -13.76
CA LYS A 363 36.44 -6.52 -14.32
C LYS A 363 36.89 -7.70 -13.43
N ASP A 364 37.93 -7.51 -12.62
CA ASP A 364 38.47 -8.53 -11.71
C ASP A 364 37.72 -8.61 -10.38
N ASN A 365 36.66 -7.81 -10.18
CA ASN A 365 35.91 -7.74 -8.92
C ASN A 365 34.57 -8.46 -9.05
N PHE A 366 34.27 -9.30 -8.08
CA PHE A 366 32.98 -9.95 -7.95
C PHE A 366 32.12 -9.21 -6.93
N LEU A 367 30.81 -9.09 -7.16
CA LEU A 367 29.90 -8.32 -6.31
C LEU A 367 28.80 -9.23 -5.81
N ILE A 368 28.42 -9.12 -4.54
CA ILE A 368 27.35 -9.91 -3.93
C ILE A 368 26.44 -9.04 -3.07
N ASN A 369 25.19 -9.48 -2.92
CA ASN A 369 24.29 -9.03 -1.88
C ASN A 369 24.43 -9.95 -0.67
N TRP A 370 24.69 -9.36 0.49
CA TRP A 370 24.77 -10.09 1.74
C TRP A 370 23.36 -10.37 2.28
N ASN A 371 23.10 -11.63 2.63
CA ASN A 371 21.83 -12.04 3.23
C ASN A 371 21.84 -11.83 4.75
N SER A 372 21.69 -10.57 5.19
CA SER A 372 21.48 -10.22 6.61
C SER A 372 19.97 -10.20 6.92
N SER A 373 19.49 -9.21 7.69
CA SER A 373 18.06 -8.97 7.95
C SER A 373 17.24 -8.68 6.68
N ALA A 374 17.87 -8.15 5.63
CA ALA A 374 17.31 -7.99 4.31
C ALA A 374 18.42 -8.06 3.25
N HIS A 375 18.13 -8.68 2.11
CA HIS A 375 18.98 -8.62 0.92
C HIS A 375 18.58 -7.42 0.02
N HIS A 376 19.49 -7.00 -0.87
CA HIS A 376 19.23 -5.88 -1.80
C HIS A 376 19.24 -6.30 -3.29
N LEU A 377 18.87 -7.56 -3.57
CA LEU A 377 18.87 -8.12 -4.94
C LEU A 377 18.02 -7.29 -5.91
N TRP A 378 16.83 -6.87 -5.49
CA TRP A 378 15.89 -6.20 -6.38
C TRP A 378 16.36 -4.78 -6.72
N GLU A 379 16.92 -4.08 -5.74
CA GLU A 379 17.58 -2.80 -5.92
C GLU A 379 18.78 -2.97 -6.86
N SER A 380 19.66 -3.95 -6.62
CA SER A 380 20.77 -4.27 -7.52
C SER A 380 20.29 -4.47 -8.97
N LYS A 381 19.28 -5.30 -9.20
CA LYS A 381 18.73 -5.52 -10.54
C LYS A 381 18.12 -4.26 -11.15
N PHE A 382 17.39 -3.47 -10.36
CA PHE A 382 16.78 -2.25 -10.87
C PHE A 382 17.84 -1.23 -11.31
N TYR A 383 18.89 -1.06 -10.50
CA TYR A 383 20.00 -0.13 -10.74
C TYR A 383 21.10 -0.70 -11.65
N GLY A 384 20.97 -1.92 -12.17
CA GLY A 384 21.90 -2.51 -13.13
C GLY A 384 23.22 -2.98 -12.52
N LEU A 385 23.16 -3.49 -11.29
CA LEU A 385 24.27 -4.18 -10.62
C LEU A 385 24.06 -5.69 -10.70
N GLU A 386 25.02 -6.40 -11.28
CA GLU A 386 25.11 -7.85 -11.19
C GLU A 386 25.69 -8.24 -9.83
N ALA A 387 24.78 -8.53 -8.89
CA ALA A 387 25.10 -8.86 -7.50
C ALA A 387 24.15 -9.94 -6.97
N PRO A 388 24.46 -11.24 -7.16
CA PRO A 388 23.65 -12.32 -6.60
C PRO A 388 23.69 -12.31 -5.08
N ILE A 389 22.68 -12.91 -4.46
CA ILE A 389 22.62 -13.14 -3.02
C ILE A 389 23.61 -14.25 -2.68
N TYR A 390 24.54 -13.97 -1.77
CA TYR A 390 25.35 -15.03 -1.16
C TYR A 390 24.58 -15.65 0.00
N ASN A 391 24.21 -16.92 -0.13
CA ASN A 391 23.51 -17.67 0.90
C ASN A 391 24.02 -19.13 0.96
N PRO A 392 25.01 -19.42 1.83
CA PRO A 392 25.65 -20.73 1.87
C PRO A 392 24.83 -21.83 2.55
N SER A 393 23.85 -21.49 3.41
CA SER A 393 23.34 -22.44 4.40
C SER A 393 21.82 -22.70 4.36
N GLU A 394 21.00 -21.91 3.65
CA GLU A 394 19.53 -22.07 3.71
C GLU A 394 18.81 -21.77 2.39
N SER A 395 17.64 -22.37 2.18
CA SER A 395 16.69 -21.92 1.16
C SER A 395 16.06 -20.59 1.60
N LEU A 396 16.00 -19.60 0.70
CA LEU A 396 15.36 -18.31 1.01
C LEU A 396 13.85 -18.47 1.24
N PRO A 397 13.25 -17.78 2.23
CA PRO A 397 11.81 -17.78 2.42
C PRO A 397 11.08 -17.21 1.20
N TYR A 398 9.89 -17.73 0.87
CA TYR A 398 9.21 -17.30 -0.37
C TYR A 398 8.85 -15.79 -0.38
N TYR A 399 8.60 -15.21 0.80
CA TYR A 399 8.21 -13.81 0.96
C TYR A 399 9.35 -12.80 0.73
N VAL A 400 10.55 -13.25 0.39
CA VAL A 400 11.65 -12.36 -0.05
C VAL A 400 11.70 -12.15 -1.57
N GLY A 401 10.63 -12.55 -2.27
CA GLY A 401 10.48 -12.34 -3.72
C GLY A 401 10.98 -13.51 -4.57
N THR A 402 11.05 -14.72 -4.02
CA THR A 402 11.59 -15.89 -4.74
C THR A 402 10.83 -16.23 -6.03
N ALA A 403 9.59 -15.77 -6.17
CA ALA A 403 8.77 -15.96 -7.37
C ALA A 403 9.44 -15.43 -8.66
N GLN A 404 10.27 -14.38 -8.54
CA GLN A 404 10.98 -13.76 -9.66
C GLN A 404 12.45 -14.19 -9.75
N MET A 405 12.98 -14.91 -8.76
CA MET A 405 14.39 -15.29 -8.74
C MET A 405 14.72 -16.32 -9.83
N THR A 406 15.87 -16.14 -10.47
CA THR A 406 16.49 -17.11 -11.39
C THR A 406 17.54 -17.95 -10.65
N LYS A 407 18.10 -18.95 -11.33
CA LYS A 407 19.17 -19.81 -10.76
C LYS A 407 20.44 -19.03 -10.42
N ASP A 408 20.68 -17.91 -11.10
CA ASP A 408 21.89 -17.11 -10.95
C ASP A 408 21.76 -16.05 -9.85
N ASP A 409 20.56 -15.85 -9.30
CA ASP A 409 20.30 -14.83 -8.28
C ASP A 409 20.77 -15.22 -6.88
N VAL A 410 21.04 -16.50 -6.65
CA VAL A 410 21.49 -17.04 -5.36
C VAL A 410 22.69 -17.94 -5.58
N ILE A 411 23.81 -17.60 -4.97
CA ILE A 411 25.03 -18.38 -5.02
C ILE A 411 25.34 -18.97 -3.64
N LYS A 412 25.80 -20.22 -3.63
CA LYS A 412 26.29 -20.91 -2.42
C LYS A 412 27.79 -20.77 -2.23
N GLU A 413 28.49 -20.60 -3.35
CA GLU A 413 29.95 -20.47 -3.39
C GLU A 413 30.30 -19.18 -4.13
N ILE A 414 31.31 -18.48 -3.61
CA ILE A 414 31.80 -17.25 -4.23
C ILE A 414 32.89 -17.64 -5.24
N PRO A 415 32.80 -17.19 -6.50
CA PRO A 415 33.84 -17.45 -7.48
C PRO A 415 35.18 -16.86 -7.03
N ASN A 416 36.26 -17.48 -7.50
CA ASN A 416 37.61 -17.05 -7.18
C ASN A 416 37.92 -15.67 -7.80
N ALA A 417 37.72 -14.60 -7.03
CA ALA A 417 37.95 -13.22 -7.45
C ALA A 417 39.11 -12.58 -6.66
N LYS A 418 39.84 -11.62 -7.24
CA LYS A 418 40.89 -10.89 -6.51
C LYS A 418 40.32 -10.01 -5.39
N ARG A 419 39.15 -9.42 -5.65
CA ARG A 419 38.41 -8.57 -4.72
C ARG A 419 36.93 -8.91 -4.78
N ILE A 420 36.26 -8.92 -3.63
CA ILE A 420 34.82 -9.13 -3.51
C ILE A 420 34.18 -7.87 -2.94
N GLY A 421 33.18 -7.31 -3.60
CA GLY A 421 32.33 -6.27 -3.05
C GLY A 421 31.09 -6.88 -2.41
N VAL A 422 30.78 -6.46 -1.19
CA VAL A 422 29.63 -6.95 -0.43
C VAL A 422 28.66 -5.79 -0.17
N ILE A 423 27.48 -5.84 -0.78
CA ILE A 423 26.39 -4.89 -0.52
C ILE A 423 25.60 -5.39 0.68
N THR A 424 25.48 -4.55 1.71
CA THR A 424 24.75 -4.90 2.92
C THR A 424 24.17 -3.68 3.63
N SER A 425 23.17 -3.91 4.47
CA SER A 425 22.78 -2.97 5.53
C SER A 425 22.93 -3.56 6.95
N GLY A 426 23.54 -4.74 7.06
CA GLY A 426 23.85 -5.40 8.33
C GLY A 426 25.16 -4.95 8.95
N SER A 427 25.54 -5.59 10.06
CA SER A 427 26.86 -5.34 10.66
C SER A 427 27.98 -5.82 9.74
N GLU A 428 29.13 -5.16 9.81
CA GLU A 428 30.34 -5.60 9.10
C GLU A 428 30.88 -6.92 9.67
N ASP A 429 30.67 -7.17 10.98
CA ASP A 429 31.12 -8.38 11.68
C ASP A 429 30.39 -9.66 11.24
N GLU A 430 29.24 -9.50 10.59
CA GLU A 430 28.49 -10.62 10.00
C GLU A 430 29.21 -11.17 8.75
N ILE A 431 30.01 -10.35 8.07
CA ILE A 431 30.63 -10.70 6.79
C ILE A 431 31.83 -11.62 7.03
N LYS A 432 31.60 -12.92 6.89
CA LYS A 432 32.63 -13.96 7.06
C LYS A 432 32.80 -14.74 5.77
N ILE A 433 33.79 -14.34 4.96
CA ILE A 433 34.16 -15.03 3.73
C ILE A 433 35.57 -15.62 3.89
N LYS A 434 35.69 -16.94 3.74
CA LYS A 434 36.95 -17.67 3.89
C LYS A 434 37.99 -17.17 2.87
N ASN A 435 39.24 -16.97 3.30
CA ASN A 435 40.37 -16.49 2.49
C ASN A 435 40.31 -15.01 2.03
N TYR A 436 39.39 -14.21 2.58
CA TYR A 436 39.34 -12.78 2.32
C TYR A 436 39.42 -11.99 3.63
N SER A 437 39.90 -10.75 3.55
CA SER A 437 39.90 -9.77 4.65
C SER A 437 39.33 -8.44 4.17
N ILE A 438 38.72 -7.68 5.08
CA ILE A 438 38.21 -6.35 4.79
C ILE A 438 39.37 -5.45 4.36
N ASP A 439 39.17 -4.76 3.24
CA ASP A 439 40.13 -3.85 2.61
C ASP A 439 39.61 -2.42 2.65
N GLU A 440 38.34 -2.21 2.28
CA GLU A 440 37.72 -0.88 2.25
C GLU A 440 36.23 -0.99 2.62
N VAL A 441 35.71 0.01 3.35
CA VAL A 441 34.27 0.12 3.65
C VAL A 441 33.79 1.50 3.23
N LYS A 442 32.82 1.54 2.31
CA LYS A 442 32.12 2.76 1.92
C LYS A 442 30.68 2.74 2.44
N LYS A 443 30.30 3.76 3.21
CA LYS A 443 28.96 3.89 3.82
C LYS A 443 28.08 4.92 3.08
N PHE A 444 26.79 4.62 3.01
CA PHE A 444 25.73 5.42 2.39
C PHE A 444 24.51 5.43 3.36
N GLY A 445 24.66 6.11 4.49
CA GLY A 445 23.73 5.97 5.62
C GLY A 445 23.83 4.57 6.24
N GLU A 446 22.70 3.83 6.26
CA GLU A 446 22.68 2.43 6.72
C GLU A 446 23.20 1.43 5.68
N LEU A 447 23.27 1.82 4.41
CA LEU A 447 23.82 0.97 3.34
C LEU A 447 25.34 1.03 3.33
N LYS A 448 25.97 -0.09 2.96
CA LYS A 448 27.42 -0.20 2.87
C LYS A 448 27.82 -1.05 1.67
N VAL A 449 28.97 -0.70 1.10
CA VAL A 449 29.77 -1.60 0.24
C VAL A 449 31.04 -1.92 1.01
N VAL A 450 31.22 -3.20 1.33
CA VAL A 450 32.42 -3.71 1.99
C VAL A 450 33.24 -4.44 0.94
N TRP A 451 34.40 -3.87 0.60
CA TRP A 451 35.36 -4.50 -0.28
C TRP A 451 36.29 -5.41 0.52
N LEU A 452 36.39 -6.66 0.09
CA LEU A 452 37.26 -7.67 0.65
C LEU A 452 38.36 -8.00 -0.34
N LYS A 453 39.60 -8.06 0.13
CA LYS A 453 40.76 -8.49 -0.66
C LYS A 453 41.13 -9.92 -0.30
N LYS A 454 41.54 -10.70 -1.29
CA LYS A 454 42.04 -12.05 -1.06
C LYS A 454 43.32 -12.00 -0.22
N LYS A 455 43.39 -12.83 0.82
CA LYS A 455 44.54 -12.95 1.73
C LYS A 455 45.78 -13.47 1.01
#